data_AF-A0A066UEX5-F1
#
_entry.id   AF-A0A066UEX5-F1
#
_cell.length_a   1.000
_cell.length_b   1.000
_cell.length_c   1.000
_cell.angle_alpha   90.00
_cell.angle_beta   90.00
_cell.angle_gamma   90.00
#
_symmetry.space_group_name_H-M   'P 1'
#
loop_
_entity.id
_entity.type
_entity.pdbx_description
1 polymer ?
#
loop_
_entity_poly.entity_id
_entity_poly.type
_entity_poly.pdbx_seq_one_letter_code
_entity_poly.pdbx_strand_id
1 'polypeptide(L)'
;MVDVKQIIGKTLKNVMASIYFVDSYQQEIFMEDIVDICLIIDDAAITVSCNEDGESLDITAGNCLQKVDMGDYGVIKIKDMFDFLNLKDSICIYDARMIIDENLIKIGLELSLDTCKIIIKNEGDQMVIRKYDV
;
A
#
# COMPACT_ATOMS: atom_id res chain seq x y z
N MET A 1 -7.87 13.96 8.05
CA MET A 1 -8.32 12.65 7.52
C MET A 1 -8.33 12.75 6.02
N VAL A 2 -7.66 11.82 5.31
CA VAL A 2 -7.63 11.81 3.84
C VAL A 2 -8.99 11.37 3.31
N ASP A 3 -9.60 12.18 2.45
CA ASP A 3 -10.81 11.79 1.74
C ASP A 3 -10.43 11.00 0.48
N VAL A 4 -10.49 9.68 0.59
CA VAL A 4 -10.13 8.76 -0.51
C VAL A 4 -11.06 8.89 -1.72
N LYS A 5 -12.22 9.56 -1.62
CA LYS A 5 -13.05 9.81 -2.80
C LYS A 5 -12.43 10.84 -3.74
N GLN A 6 -11.50 11.67 -3.27
CA GLN A 6 -10.85 12.69 -4.08
C GLN A 6 -9.87 12.13 -5.11
N ILE A 7 -9.53 10.84 -5.04
CA ILE A 7 -8.67 10.18 -6.02
C ILE A 7 -9.44 9.49 -7.15
N ILE A 8 -10.78 9.42 -7.04
CA ILE A 8 -11.61 8.85 -8.10
C ILE A 8 -11.50 9.72 -9.36
N GLY A 9 -11.36 9.06 -10.51
CA GLY A 9 -11.14 9.68 -11.82
C GLY A 9 -9.70 10.11 -12.08
N LYS A 10 -8.77 9.88 -11.13
CA LYS A 10 -7.35 10.16 -11.29
C LYS A 10 -6.58 8.92 -11.74
N THR A 11 -5.38 9.13 -12.28
CA THR A 11 -4.51 8.04 -12.71
C THR A 11 -3.60 7.61 -11.57
N LEU A 12 -3.60 6.31 -11.26
CA LEU A 12 -2.54 5.67 -10.49
C LEU A 12 -1.29 5.56 -11.36
N LYS A 13 -0.25 6.31 -10.99
CA LYS A 13 1.01 6.42 -11.73
C LYS A 13 2.06 5.44 -11.26
N ASN A 14 2.10 5.17 -9.97
CA ASN A 14 3.01 4.19 -9.39
C ASN A 14 2.47 3.66 -8.06
N VAL A 15 2.95 2.48 -7.64
CA VAL A 15 2.82 1.96 -6.28
C VAL A 15 4.23 1.68 -5.77
N MET A 16 4.58 2.30 -4.65
CA MET A 16 5.86 2.09 -3.97
C MET A 16 5.59 1.48 -2.61
N ALA A 17 6.46 0.62 -2.10
CA ALA A 17 6.34 0.07 -0.76
C ALA A 17 7.68 0.12 -0.02
N SER A 18 7.66 0.32 1.30
CA SER A 18 8.82 0.03 2.14
C SER A 18 8.74 -1.42 2.61
N ILE A 19 9.80 -2.16 2.33
CA ILE A 19 9.85 -3.61 2.50
C ILE A 19 11.04 -3.93 3.40
N TYR A 20 10.79 -4.72 4.43
CA TYR A 20 11.81 -5.24 5.32
C TYR A 20 12.57 -6.38 4.65
N PHE A 21 13.90 -6.38 4.79
CA PHE A 21 14.76 -7.47 4.35
C PHE A 21 15.66 -7.87 5.51
N VAL A 22 15.74 -9.17 5.78
CA VAL A 22 16.64 -9.71 6.82
C VAL A 22 18.10 -9.41 6.48
N ASP A 23 18.46 -9.42 5.19
CA ASP A 23 19.78 -9.02 4.69
C ASP A 23 19.69 -8.06 3.49
N SER A 24 20.65 -7.14 3.43
CA SER A 24 20.85 -6.16 2.37
C SER A 24 21.01 -6.75 0.96
N TYR A 25 21.37 -8.02 0.80
CA TYR A 25 21.53 -8.64 -0.52
C TYR A 25 20.27 -9.34 -1.03
N GLN A 26 19.26 -9.55 -0.17
CA GLN A 26 17.98 -10.12 -0.60
C GLN A 26 17.29 -9.19 -1.61
N GLN A 27 16.68 -9.81 -2.62
CA GLN A 27 15.92 -9.12 -3.65
C GLN A 27 14.50 -9.64 -3.80
N GLU A 28 14.21 -10.84 -3.27
CA GLU A 28 12.89 -11.43 -3.33
C GLU A 28 11.96 -10.68 -2.38
N ILE A 29 10.78 -10.32 -2.89
CA ILE A 29 9.77 -9.56 -2.16
C ILE A 29 8.69 -10.53 -1.73
N PHE A 30 8.47 -10.64 -0.42
CA PHE A 30 7.29 -11.29 0.13
C PHE A 30 6.29 -10.24 0.60
N MET A 31 5.00 -10.53 0.44
CA MET A 31 3.93 -9.59 0.83
C MET A 31 3.93 -9.31 2.33
N GLU A 32 4.28 -10.31 3.14
CA GLU A 32 4.37 -10.22 4.60
C GLU A 32 5.46 -9.25 5.09
N ASP A 33 6.46 -8.95 4.25
CA ASP A 33 7.56 -8.03 4.58
C ASP A 33 7.22 -6.55 4.31
N ILE A 34 6.04 -6.26 3.76
CA ILE A 34 5.61 -4.90 3.42
C ILE A 34 5.15 -4.18 4.69
N VAL A 35 5.85 -3.10 5.03
CA VAL A 35 5.57 -2.27 6.22
C VAL A 35 4.57 -1.16 5.90
N ASP A 36 4.76 -0.51 4.75
CA ASP A 36 3.91 0.57 4.27
C ASP A 36 3.90 0.61 2.73
N ILE A 37 2.83 1.18 2.18
CA ILE A 37 2.60 1.27 0.74
C ILE A 37 2.12 2.67 0.38
N CYS A 38 2.79 3.31 -0.57
CA CYS A 38 2.45 4.61 -1.12
C CYS A 38 1.92 4.48 -2.54
N LEU A 39 0.70 4.95 -2.74
CA LEU A 39 0.02 5.07 -4.01
C LEU A 39 0.32 6.46 -4.59
N ILE A 40 1.04 6.52 -5.71
CA ILE A 40 1.36 7.76 -6.40
C ILE A 40 0.31 8.00 -7.49
N ILE A 41 -0.40 9.12 -7.37
CA ILE A 41 -1.57 9.48 -8.18
C ILE A 41 -1.27 10.86 -8.81
N ASP A 42 -1.80 11.17 -9.99
CA ASP A 42 -1.46 12.37 -10.80
C ASP A 42 -0.99 13.62 -10.03
N ASP A 43 -1.78 14.10 -9.08
CA ASP A 43 -1.55 15.29 -8.25
C ASP A 43 -1.58 14.98 -6.74
N ALA A 44 -1.49 13.70 -6.35
CA ALA A 44 -1.66 13.27 -4.98
C ALA A 44 -0.79 12.05 -4.64
N ALA A 45 -0.53 11.85 -3.35
CA ALA A 45 0.04 10.61 -2.86
C ALA A 45 -0.73 10.17 -1.62
N ILE A 46 -0.95 8.87 -1.49
CA ILE A 46 -1.60 8.27 -0.33
C ILE A 46 -0.68 7.18 0.20
N THR A 47 -0.23 7.31 1.43
CA THR A 47 0.51 6.26 2.13
C THR A 47 -0.44 5.52 3.07
N VAL A 48 -0.42 4.20 2.99
CA VAL A 48 -1.13 3.27 3.87
C VAL A 48 -0.09 2.52 4.72
N SER A 49 -0.26 2.53 6.03
CA SER A 49 0.64 1.91 7.01
C SER A 49 -0.17 1.22 8.11
N CYS A 50 0.39 0.22 8.80
CA CYS A 50 -0.21 -0.23 10.05
C CYS A 50 -0.08 0.88 11.11
N ASN A 51 -1.12 1.07 11.91
CA ASN A 51 -1.10 1.99 13.04
C ASN A 51 -0.31 1.36 14.22
N GLU A 52 0.00 2.16 15.24
CA GLU A 52 0.71 1.74 16.45
C GLU A 52 0.00 0.64 17.24
N ASP A 53 -1.33 0.51 17.09
CA ASP A 53 -2.12 -0.56 17.70
C ASP A 53 -1.91 -1.93 17.02
N GLY A 54 -1.35 -1.95 15.81
CA GLY A 54 -1.18 -3.15 15.00
C GLY A 54 -2.48 -3.73 14.43
N GLU A 55 -3.65 -3.14 14.71
CA GLU A 55 -4.97 -3.66 14.32
C GLU A 55 -5.61 -2.81 13.21
N SER A 56 -5.33 -1.52 13.20
CA SER A 56 -5.87 -0.57 12.23
C SER A 56 -4.82 -0.14 11.21
N LEU A 57 -5.29 0.40 10.08
CA LEU A 57 -4.40 1.06 9.12
C LEU A 57 -4.47 2.57 9.29
N ASP A 58 -3.36 3.26 9.14
CA ASP A 58 -3.31 4.69 8.90
C ASP A 58 -3.29 4.99 7.40
N ILE A 59 -4.03 6.02 7.00
CA ILE A 59 -4.05 6.52 5.62
C ILE A 59 -3.75 8.00 5.66
N THR A 60 -2.59 8.35 5.16
CA THR A 60 -2.02 9.69 5.22
C THR A 60 -1.77 10.23 3.82
N ALA A 61 -1.86 11.55 3.67
CA ALA A 61 -1.54 12.21 2.42
C ALA A 61 -0.02 12.43 2.34
N GLY A 62 0.56 12.17 1.18
CA GLY A 62 1.99 12.31 0.92
C GLY A 62 2.70 10.98 0.76
N ASN A 63 4.02 11.08 0.53
CA ASN A 63 4.93 9.95 0.42
C ASN A 63 5.86 9.99 1.64
N CYS A 64 5.51 9.20 2.65
CA CYS A 64 6.26 9.11 3.90
C CYS A 64 7.11 7.83 3.99
N LEU A 65 7.34 7.15 2.86
CA LEU A 65 8.14 5.92 2.84
C LEU A 65 9.58 6.20 3.28
N GLN A 66 10.12 5.37 4.17
CA GLN A 66 11.45 5.56 4.72
C GLN A 66 12.35 4.35 4.46
N LYS A 67 13.58 4.63 4.04
CA LYS A 67 14.67 3.64 4.05
C LYS A 67 15.33 3.69 5.41
N VAL A 68 15.51 2.53 6.05
CA VAL A 68 16.08 2.42 7.39
C VAL A 68 17.08 1.28 7.39
N ASP A 69 18.33 1.57 7.78
CA ASP A 69 19.31 0.54 8.08
C ASP A 69 19.17 0.18 9.57
N MET A 70 18.82 -1.08 9.86
CA MET A 70 18.62 -1.57 11.22
C MET A 70 19.84 -2.35 11.72
N GLY A 71 20.98 -2.28 11.03
CA GLY A 71 22.21 -2.97 11.38
C GLY A 71 22.02 -4.49 11.33
N ASP A 72 22.30 -5.16 12.45
CA ASP A 72 22.22 -6.63 12.55
C ASP A 72 20.78 -7.18 12.43
N TYR A 73 19.77 -6.32 12.50
CA TYR A 73 18.36 -6.69 12.37
C TYR A 73 17.84 -6.63 10.94
N GLY A 74 18.62 -6.15 9.97
CA GLY A 74 18.20 -6.06 8.56
C GLY A 74 18.03 -4.63 8.06
N VAL A 75 17.28 -4.45 6.98
CA VAL A 75 17.13 -3.16 6.29
C VAL A 75 15.74 -2.99 5.70
N ILE A 76 15.18 -1.79 5.82
CA ILE A 76 13.97 -1.37 5.12
C ILE A 76 14.38 -0.66 3.83
N LYS A 77 13.90 -1.16 2.69
CA LYS A 77 14.13 -0.57 1.36
C LYS A 77 12.82 -0.23 0.69
N ILE A 78 12.84 0.87 -0.06
CA ILE A 78 11.73 1.26 -0.94
C ILE A 78 11.85 0.51 -2.27
N LYS A 79 10.77 -0.14 -2.68
CA LYS A 79 10.65 -0.90 -3.93
C LYS A 79 9.45 -0.44 -4.75
N ASP A 80 9.59 -0.52 -6.06
CA ASP A 80 8.49 -0.36 -7.00
C ASP A 80 7.67 -1.66 -7.02
N MET A 81 6.36 -1.50 -6.96
CA MET A 81 5.41 -2.61 -6.84
C MET A 81 4.56 -2.81 -8.11
N PHE A 82 4.70 -2.00 -9.15
CA PHE A 82 3.92 -2.15 -10.38
C PHE A 82 4.18 -3.51 -11.04
N ASP A 83 5.44 -3.87 -11.22
CA ASP A 83 5.85 -5.16 -11.81
C ASP A 83 5.38 -6.32 -10.93
N PHE A 84 5.57 -6.20 -9.62
CA PHE A 84 5.19 -7.24 -8.65
C PHE A 84 3.68 -7.47 -8.60
N LEU A 85 2.89 -6.39 -8.70
CA LEU A 85 1.44 -6.45 -8.78
C LEU A 85 0.93 -6.69 -10.20
N ASN A 86 1.80 -6.83 -11.20
CA ASN A 86 1.44 -6.96 -12.62
C ASN A 86 0.41 -5.90 -13.06
N LEU A 87 0.71 -4.64 -12.74
CA LEU A 87 -0.09 -3.48 -13.12
C LEU A 87 0.43 -2.91 -14.43
N LYS A 88 -0.50 -2.47 -15.29
CA LYS A 88 -0.16 -1.70 -16.48
C LYS A 88 0.30 -0.30 -16.09
N ASP A 89 1.14 0.29 -16.92
CA ASP A 89 1.50 1.70 -16.81
C ASP A 89 0.26 2.58 -16.90
N SER A 90 0.08 3.49 -15.93
CA SER A 90 -1.01 4.48 -15.87
C SER A 90 -2.42 3.89 -15.94
N ILE A 91 -3.02 3.58 -14.78
CA ILE A 91 -4.38 3.05 -14.70
C ILE A 91 -5.31 4.04 -14.01
N CYS A 92 -6.52 4.25 -14.53
CA CYS A 92 -7.50 5.11 -13.90
C CYS A 92 -8.13 4.45 -12.65
N ILE A 93 -8.44 5.26 -11.65
CA ILE A 93 -9.12 4.84 -10.42
C ILE A 93 -10.61 5.14 -10.58
N TYR A 94 -11.44 4.11 -10.70
CA TYR A 94 -12.90 4.26 -10.86
C TYR A 94 -13.64 4.36 -9.54
N ASP A 95 -13.15 3.67 -8.51
CA ASP A 95 -13.75 3.70 -7.19
C ASP A 95 -12.65 3.54 -6.13
N ALA A 96 -12.88 4.16 -4.97
CA ALA A 96 -11.99 4.09 -3.83
C ALA A 96 -12.82 4.13 -2.56
N ARG A 97 -12.66 3.12 -1.69
CA ARG A 97 -13.41 3.04 -0.44
C ARG A 97 -12.58 2.47 0.71
N MET A 98 -12.89 2.96 1.90
CA MET A 98 -12.36 2.41 3.14
C MET A 98 -13.06 1.10 3.46
N ILE A 99 -12.30 0.12 3.96
CA ILE A 99 -12.83 -1.11 4.54
C ILE A 99 -12.85 -0.94 6.06
N ILE A 100 -14.03 -1.12 6.63
CA ILE A 100 -14.30 -0.97 8.06
C ILE A 100 -14.86 -2.30 8.56
N ASP A 101 -14.38 -2.77 9.72
CA ASP A 101 -14.87 -3.99 10.34
C ASP A 101 -16.19 -3.76 11.12
N GLU A 102 -16.68 -4.80 11.80
CA GLU A 102 -17.90 -4.72 12.62
C GLU A 102 -17.77 -3.82 13.86
N ASN A 103 -16.56 -3.58 14.34
CA ASN A 103 -16.24 -2.72 15.49
C ASN A 103 -16.00 -1.26 15.09
N LEU A 104 -16.26 -0.90 13.83
CA LEU A 104 -16.00 0.42 13.25
C LEU A 104 -14.50 0.76 13.15
N ILE A 105 -13.63 -0.24 13.17
CA ILE A 105 -12.19 -0.12 13.01
C ILE A 105 -11.84 -0.11 11.52
N LYS A 106 -10.95 0.81 11.15
CA LYS A 106 -10.51 1.01 9.77
C LYS A 106 -9.40 0.01 9.43
N ILE A 107 -9.78 -1.08 8.79
CA ILE A 107 -8.88 -2.21 8.52
C ILE A 107 -8.31 -2.22 7.10
N GLY A 108 -8.79 -1.37 6.18
CA GLY A 108 -8.34 -1.46 4.80
C GLY A 108 -8.72 -0.31 3.87
N LEU A 109 -8.15 -0.36 2.67
CA LEU A 109 -8.45 0.47 1.51
C LEU A 109 -8.67 -0.46 0.31
N GLU A 110 -9.74 -0.18 -0.43
CA GLU A 110 -10.05 -0.85 -1.69
C GLU A 110 -10.03 0.16 -2.83
N LEU A 111 -9.32 -0.18 -3.90
CA LEU A 111 -9.25 0.57 -5.15
C LEU A 111 -9.78 -0.29 -6.30
N SER A 112 -10.76 0.23 -7.02
CA SER A 112 -11.19 -0.34 -8.29
C SER A 112 -10.51 0.40 -9.44
N LEU A 113 -9.77 -0.35 -10.23
CA LEU A 113 -8.98 0.11 -11.36
C LEU A 113 -9.58 -0.43 -12.66
N ASP A 114 -9.15 0.08 -13.82
CA ASP A 114 -9.73 -0.29 -15.11
C ASP A 114 -9.67 -1.79 -15.43
N THR A 115 -8.59 -2.46 -15.02
CA THR A 115 -8.31 -3.85 -15.38
C THR A 115 -8.30 -4.79 -14.19
N CYS A 116 -8.36 -4.25 -12.98
CA CYS A 116 -8.22 -5.03 -11.77
C CYS A 116 -8.75 -4.27 -10.56
N LYS A 117 -8.73 -4.93 -9.42
CA LYS A 117 -9.05 -4.37 -8.13
C LYS A 117 -7.90 -4.63 -7.18
N ILE A 118 -7.49 -3.61 -6.43
CA ILE A 118 -6.46 -3.73 -5.40
C ILE A 118 -7.13 -3.56 -4.03
N ILE A 119 -6.84 -4.48 -3.11
CA ILE A 119 -7.26 -4.43 -1.72
C ILE A 119 -6.01 -4.41 -0.86
N ILE A 120 -5.89 -3.38 -0.02
CA ILE A 120 -4.86 -3.24 1.00
C ILE A 120 -5.58 -3.34 2.34
N LYS A 121 -5.26 -4.32 3.17
CA LYS A 121 -5.91 -4.49 4.48
C LYS A 121 -4.96 -5.02 5.53
N ASN A 122 -5.23 -4.73 6.79
CA ASN A 122 -4.63 -5.43 7.90
C ASN A 122 -5.38 -6.75 8.14
N GLU A 123 -4.65 -7.86 8.25
CA GLU A 123 -5.18 -9.18 8.63
C GLU A 123 -4.49 -9.66 9.93
N GLY A 124 -4.68 -8.92 11.02
CA GLY A 124 -4.18 -9.28 12.35
C GLY A 124 -2.82 -8.67 12.63
N ASP A 125 -1.76 -9.30 12.14
CA ASP A 125 -0.36 -8.92 12.39
C ASP A 125 0.37 -8.41 11.16
N GLN A 126 -0.30 -8.39 10.00
CA GLN A 126 0.32 -8.09 8.72
C GLN A 126 -0.59 -7.27 7.80
N MET A 127 0.04 -6.38 7.03
CA MET A 127 -0.61 -5.72 5.91
C MET A 127 -0.61 -6.65 4.70
N VAL A 128 -1.80 -6.98 4.21
CA VAL A 128 -1.99 -7.85 3.05
C VAL A 128 -2.47 -7.02 1.86
N ILE A 129 -1.77 -7.16 0.74
CA ILE A 129 -2.12 -6.53 -0.53
C ILE A 129 -2.56 -7.63 -1.51
N ARG A 130 -3.81 -7.54 -2.00
CA ARG A 130 -4.39 -8.49 -2.94
C ARG A 130 -4.86 -7.78 -4.19
N LYS A 131 -4.53 -8.37 -5.35
CA LYS A 131 -5.05 -7.97 -6.65
C LYS A 131 -6.05 -9.01 -7.15
N TYR A 132 -7.16 -8.53 -7.70
CA TYR A 132 -8.17 -9.35 -8.36
C TYR A 132 -8.35 -8.83 -9.78
N ASP A 133 -8.23 -9.71 -10.77
CA ASP A 133 -8.52 -9.36 -12.16
C ASP A 133 -10.05 -9.25 -12.34
N VAL A 134 -10.47 -8.30 -13.19
CA VAL A 134 -11.88 -8.04 -13.52
C VAL A 134 -12.26 -8.77 -14.80
#